data_AF-A0A7W0ZQE9-F1
#
_entry.id   AF-A0A7W0ZQE9-F1
#
_cell.length_a   1.000
_cell.length_b   1.000
_cell.length_c   1.000
_cell.angle_alpha   90.00
_cell.angle_beta   90.00
_cell.angle_gamma   90.00
#
_symmetry.space_group_name_H-M   'P 1'
#
loop_
_entity.id
_entity.type
_entity.pdbx_description
1 polymer ?
#
loop_
_entity_poly.entity_id
_entity_poly.type
_entity_poly.pdbx_seq_one_letter_code
_entity_poly.pdbx_strand_id
1 'polypeptide(L)'
;FGEITTPGSLAEAAPRDLMRLVAMLAREELVSADASRQMLAMLARQRYLEQAPRFVAYRYYAGDFGIAQPIAVFNKTGMLNGLRADTGIIALGPDVKIAYSVVNDSGEDSTYRNEHPGDITNALIGRVLVEYWWPGEWEPDLAVFPSPYVDALFARAGL
;
A
#
# COMPACT_ATOMS: atom_id res chain seq x y z
N PHE A 1 12.23 14.18 27.03
CA PHE A 1 12.55 14.26 25.59
C PHE A 1 12.26 15.68 25.16
N GLY A 2 13.29 16.44 24.76
CA GLY A 2 13.10 17.81 24.28
C GLY A 2 12.43 17.79 22.92
N GLU A 3 11.51 18.72 22.69
CA GLU A 3 10.87 18.92 21.40
C GLU A 3 11.94 19.36 20.39
N ILE A 4 12.16 18.54 19.36
CA ILE A 4 13.06 18.91 18.26
C ILE A 4 12.31 19.94 17.41
N THR A 5 12.62 21.21 17.60
CA THR A 5 12.16 22.29 16.72
C THR A 5 13.32 22.69 15.82
N THR A 6 13.17 22.50 14.50
CA THR A 6 14.07 23.09 13.50
C THR A 6 13.30 24.11 12.68
N PRO A 7 13.95 25.17 12.16
CA PRO A 7 13.29 26.14 11.30
C PRO A 7 13.05 25.53 9.92
N GLY A 8 11.85 24.96 9.70
CA GLY A 8 11.45 24.31 8.46
C GLY A 8 10.32 23.30 8.71
N SER A 9 9.62 22.88 7.66
CA SER A 9 8.67 21.78 7.81
C SER A 9 9.43 20.49 8.12
N LEU A 10 9.23 19.96 9.33
CA LEU A 10 9.74 18.67 9.74
C LEU A 10 8.70 17.60 9.35
N ALA A 11 9.17 16.47 8.84
CA ALA A 11 8.37 15.31 8.42
C ALA A 11 7.59 15.45 7.09
N GLU A 12 8.15 16.14 6.10
CA GLU A 12 7.68 16.10 4.72
C GLU A 12 8.51 15.13 3.85
N ALA A 13 7.85 14.50 2.88
CA ALA A 13 8.50 13.71 1.85
C ALA A 13 7.65 13.69 0.58
N ALA A 14 8.28 13.72 -0.59
CA ALA A 14 7.56 13.48 -1.84
C ALA A 14 7.22 11.99 -1.97
N PRO A 15 6.05 11.62 -2.54
CA PRO A 15 5.68 10.21 -2.75
C PRO A 15 6.76 9.41 -3.50
N ARG A 16 7.41 10.05 -4.48
CA ARG A 16 8.51 9.43 -5.24
C ARG A 16 9.68 9.02 -4.36
N ASP A 17 10.01 9.82 -3.37
CA ASP A 17 11.14 9.53 -2.48
C ASP A 17 10.79 8.43 -1.49
N LEU A 18 9.56 8.45 -0.94
CA LEU A 18 9.04 7.35 -0.12
C LEU A 18 9.01 6.02 -0.90
N MET A 19 8.55 6.02 -2.15
CA MET A 19 8.57 4.85 -3.03
C MET A 19 10.00 4.34 -3.24
N ARG A 20 10.97 5.24 -3.48
CA ARG A 20 12.38 4.87 -3.65
C ARG A 20 12.95 4.21 -2.40
N LEU A 21 12.62 4.73 -1.21
CA LEU A 21 13.05 4.14 0.06
C LEU A 21 12.55 2.71 0.21
N VAL A 22 11.27 2.44 -0.07
CA VAL A 22 10.74 1.07 -0.02
C VAL A 22 11.26 0.18 -1.15
N ALA A 23 11.59 0.74 -2.32
CA ALA A 23 12.26 -0.02 -3.38
C ALA A 23 13.69 -0.42 -2.99
N MET A 24 14.42 0.42 -2.24
CA MET A 24 15.72 0.07 -1.67
C MET A 24 15.56 -0.97 -0.56
N LEU A 25 14.52 -0.84 0.27
CA LEU A 25 14.17 -1.81 1.30
C LEU A 25 13.93 -3.20 0.69
N ALA A 26 13.14 -3.29 -0.39
CA ALA A 26 12.85 -4.52 -1.13
C ALA A 26 14.09 -5.20 -1.72
N ARG A 27 15.10 -4.40 -2.06
CA ARG A 27 16.41 -4.84 -2.58
C ARG A 27 17.45 -5.06 -1.49
N GLU A 28 17.08 -4.85 -0.23
CA GLU A 28 17.99 -5.00 0.92
C GLU A 28 19.16 -3.98 0.93
N GLU A 29 18.92 -2.81 0.32
CA GLU A 29 19.93 -1.76 0.06
C GLU A 29 19.72 -0.50 0.92
N LEU A 30 18.66 -0.42 1.73
CA LEU A 30 18.31 0.83 2.43
C LEU A 30 19.28 1.20 3.57
N VAL A 31 19.69 0.22 4.38
CA VAL A 31 20.61 0.44 5.51
C VAL A 31 21.72 -0.62 5.50
N SER A 32 21.34 -1.86 5.79
CA SER A 32 22.14 -3.06 5.62
C SER A 32 21.17 -4.16 5.23
N ALA A 33 21.66 -5.23 4.61
CA ALA A 33 20.76 -6.28 4.15
C ALA A 33 19.93 -6.88 5.30
N ASP A 34 20.56 -7.08 6.46
CA ASP A 34 19.89 -7.59 7.65
C ASP A 34 18.84 -6.62 8.21
N ALA A 35 19.20 -5.34 8.38
CA ALA A 35 18.26 -4.33 8.86
C ALA A 35 17.07 -4.15 7.91
N SER A 36 17.31 -4.16 6.59
CA SER A 36 16.27 -4.07 5.57
C SER A 36 15.29 -5.23 5.63
N ARG A 37 15.77 -6.47 5.81
CA ARG A 37 14.90 -7.64 6.00
C ARG A 37 14.08 -7.54 7.28
N GLN A 38 14.67 -7.08 8.38
CA GLN A 38 13.95 -6.89 9.64
C GLN A 38 12.85 -5.81 9.51
N MET A 39 13.17 -4.69 8.86
CA MET A 39 12.20 -3.63 8.59
C MET A 39 11.07 -4.10 7.68
N LEU A 40 11.36 -4.86 6.61
CA LEU A 40 10.33 -5.53 5.79
C LEU A 40 9.43 -6.43 6.63
N ALA A 41 10.01 -7.28 7.47
CA ALA A 41 9.25 -8.19 8.33
C ALA A 41 8.32 -7.43 9.30
N MET A 42 8.69 -6.22 9.73
CA MET A 42 7.81 -5.35 10.52
C MET A 42 6.66 -4.79 9.67
N LEU A 43 6.93 -4.29 8.46
CA LEU A 43 5.89 -3.77 7.56
C LEU A 43 4.89 -4.87 7.15
N ALA A 44 5.34 -6.11 6.98
CA ALA A 44 4.48 -7.26 6.69
C ALA A 44 3.41 -7.53 7.75
N ARG A 45 3.64 -7.06 8.98
CA ARG A 45 2.77 -7.32 10.14
C ARG A 45 1.78 -6.19 10.40
N GLN A 46 1.80 -5.10 9.64
CA GLN A 46 0.85 -3.99 9.79
C GLN A 46 -0.59 -4.46 9.49
N ARG A 47 -1.55 -3.89 10.24
CA ARG A 47 -2.98 -4.24 10.16
C ARG A 47 -3.85 -3.23 9.40
N TYR A 48 -3.30 -2.04 9.16
CA TYR A 48 -3.96 -0.99 8.39
C TYR A 48 -3.79 -1.26 6.89
N LEU A 49 -4.87 -1.74 6.28
CA LEU A 49 -4.95 -2.19 4.89
C LEU A 49 -6.09 -1.47 4.12
N GLU A 50 -6.65 -0.41 4.70
CA GLU A 50 -7.80 0.33 4.19
C GLU A 50 -7.48 1.28 3.01
N GLN A 51 -6.19 1.49 2.71
CA GLN A 51 -5.72 2.30 1.59
C GLN A 51 -5.34 1.42 0.39
N ALA A 52 -4.12 1.53 -0.17
CA ALA A 52 -3.74 0.81 -1.39
C ALA A 52 -4.04 -0.70 -1.37
N PRO A 53 -3.86 -1.44 -0.27
CA PRO A 53 -4.13 -2.88 -0.23
C PRO A 53 -5.61 -3.25 -0.15
N ARG A 54 -6.54 -2.31 0.01
CA ARG A 54 -7.94 -2.58 0.38
C ARG A 54 -8.65 -3.54 -0.56
N PHE A 55 -8.39 -3.44 -1.85
CA PHE A 55 -8.99 -4.31 -2.87
C PHE A 55 -8.02 -5.38 -3.40
N VAL A 56 -6.83 -5.50 -2.82
CA VAL A 56 -5.89 -6.56 -3.13
C VAL A 56 -6.30 -7.81 -2.36
N ALA A 57 -6.31 -9.00 -2.99
CA ALA A 57 -6.72 -10.26 -2.37
C ALA A 57 -5.71 -10.81 -1.34
N TYR A 58 -5.08 -9.93 -0.56
CA TYR A 58 -4.21 -10.26 0.55
C TYR A 58 -5.03 -10.54 1.82
N ARG A 59 -4.85 -11.74 2.37
CA ARG A 59 -5.48 -12.22 3.60
C ARG A 59 -4.43 -12.24 4.70
N TYR A 60 -4.42 -11.23 5.56
CA TYR A 60 -3.45 -11.14 6.65
C TYR A 60 -3.36 -12.44 7.48
N TYR A 61 -4.49 -13.05 7.82
CA TYR A 61 -4.54 -14.23 8.68
C TYR A 61 -4.33 -15.56 7.93
N ALA A 62 -3.97 -15.55 6.64
CA ALA A 62 -3.85 -16.79 5.86
C ALA A 62 -2.84 -17.77 6.50
N GLY A 63 -1.71 -17.25 6.99
CA GLY A 63 -0.70 -18.05 7.68
C GLY A 63 -1.21 -18.74 8.94
N ASP A 64 -2.03 -18.05 9.74
CA ASP A 64 -2.62 -18.60 10.98
C ASP A 64 -3.60 -19.74 10.70
N PHE A 65 -4.15 -19.79 9.49
CA PHE A 65 -5.06 -20.83 9.02
C PHE A 65 -4.43 -21.84 8.05
N GLY A 66 -3.12 -21.75 7.79
CA GLY A 66 -2.43 -22.62 6.82
C GLY A 66 -2.92 -22.45 5.38
N ILE A 67 -3.52 -21.30 5.05
CA ILE A 67 -4.00 -20.97 3.71
C ILE A 67 -2.84 -20.40 2.92
N ALA A 68 -2.51 -21.04 1.78
CA ALA A 68 -1.58 -20.47 0.83
C ALA A 68 -2.21 -19.23 0.17
N GLN A 69 -1.42 -18.16 0.04
CA GLN A 69 -1.82 -16.97 -0.71
C GLN A 69 -0.64 -16.49 -1.58
N PRO A 70 -0.89 -16.10 -2.83
CA PRO A 70 0.18 -15.69 -3.75
C PRO A 70 0.64 -14.25 -3.52
N ILE A 71 -0.06 -13.48 -2.69
CA ILE A 71 0.18 -12.07 -2.46
C ILE A 71 0.74 -11.84 -1.05
N ALA A 72 1.74 -10.97 -0.94
CA ALA A 72 2.17 -10.41 0.34
C ALA A 72 2.19 -8.88 0.26
N VAL A 73 1.80 -8.23 1.37
CA VAL A 73 1.74 -6.77 1.50
C VAL A 73 2.65 -6.32 2.62
N PHE A 74 3.49 -5.32 2.33
CA PHE A 74 4.43 -4.71 3.25
C PHE A 74 4.21 -3.20 3.19
N ASN A 75 3.45 -2.62 4.11
CA ASN A 75 3.09 -1.21 3.98
C ASN A 75 3.21 -0.43 5.28
N LYS A 76 3.15 0.89 5.15
CA LYS A 76 2.97 1.85 6.24
C LYS A 76 1.97 2.92 5.83
N THR A 77 0.87 2.99 6.58
CA THR A 77 -0.13 4.05 6.39
C THR A 77 0.26 5.32 7.15
N GLY A 78 -0.15 6.47 6.63
CA GLY A 78 -0.06 7.79 7.24
C GLY A 78 -1.39 8.51 7.09
N MET A 79 -1.86 9.11 8.18
CA MET A 79 -3.11 9.86 8.22
C MET A 79 -2.95 11.07 9.13
N LEU A 80 -3.32 12.24 8.62
CA LEU A 80 -3.36 13.47 9.41
C LEU A 80 -4.36 14.44 8.79
N ASN A 81 -5.45 14.74 9.50
CA ASN A 81 -6.56 15.56 9.00
C ASN A 81 -7.08 14.97 7.67
N GLY A 82 -7.02 15.73 6.56
CA GLY A 82 -7.41 15.25 5.23
C GLY A 82 -6.33 14.47 4.49
N LEU A 83 -5.09 14.42 5.00
CA LEU A 83 -4.02 13.65 4.37
C LEU A 83 -4.26 12.15 4.56
N ARG A 84 -4.13 11.41 3.45
CA ARG A 84 -4.06 9.95 3.39
C ARG A 84 -2.85 9.53 2.56
N ALA A 85 -1.95 8.81 3.20
CA ALA A 85 -0.77 8.26 2.57
C ALA A 85 -0.66 6.77 2.86
N ASP A 86 -0.18 6.02 1.88
CA ASP A 86 0.25 4.65 2.08
C ASP A 86 1.45 4.37 1.19
N THR A 87 2.49 3.81 1.78
CA THR A 87 3.75 3.49 1.09
C THR A 87 4.14 2.07 1.44
N GLY A 88 4.49 1.30 0.42
CA GLY A 88 4.78 -0.11 0.64
C GLY A 88 5.22 -0.87 -0.60
N ILE A 89 5.19 -2.19 -0.44
CA ILE A 89 5.46 -3.18 -1.46
C ILE A 89 4.29 -4.14 -1.52
N ILE A 90 3.81 -4.42 -2.73
CA ILE A 90 2.93 -5.55 -3.02
C ILE A 90 3.77 -6.58 -3.77
N ALA A 91 3.94 -7.76 -3.19
CA ALA A 91 4.60 -8.89 -3.84
C ALA A 91 3.53 -9.80 -4.46
N LEU A 92 3.65 -10.08 -5.76
CA LEU A 92 2.81 -10.99 -6.51
C LEU A 92 3.66 -12.20 -6.91
N GLY A 93 3.57 -13.26 -6.09
CA GLY A 93 4.46 -14.41 -6.21
C GLY A 93 5.93 -14.07 -5.95
N PRO A 94 6.88 -14.91 -6.41
CA PRO A 94 8.31 -14.70 -6.19
C PRO A 94 8.93 -13.63 -7.11
N ASP A 95 8.32 -13.38 -8.28
CA ASP A 95 8.98 -12.67 -9.38
C ASP A 95 8.63 -11.18 -9.46
N VAL A 96 7.43 -10.80 -9.00
CA VAL A 96 6.94 -9.42 -9.12
C VAL A 96 6.83 -8.77 -7.75
N LYS A 97 7.50 -7.63 -7.60
CA LYS A 97 7.39 -6.75 -6.43
C LYS A 97 7.12 -5.32 -6.89
N ILE A 98 5.99 -4.77 -6.49
CA ILE A 98 5.54 -3.42 -6.82
C ILE A 98 5.84 -2.51 -5.64
N ALA A 99 6.87 -1.67 -5.75
CA ALA A 99 7.10 -0.59 -4.79
C ALA A 99 6.16 0.59 -5.13
N TYR A 100 5.42 1.09 -4.15
CA TYR A 100 4.44 2.15 -4.35
C TYR A 100 4.48 3.20 -3.23
N SER A 101 4.01 4.39 -3.56
CA SER A 101 3.62 5.42 -2.59
C SER A 101 2.44 6.18 -3.18
N VAL A 102 1.32 6.17 -2.47
CA VAL A 102 0.10 6.91 -2.82
C VAL A 102 -0.16 7.93 -1.73
N VAL A 103 -0.44 9.16 -2.13
CA VAL A 103 -0.71 10.28 -1.22
C VAL A 103 -1.84 11.10 -1.78
N ASN A 104 -2.80 11.44 -0.91
CA ASN A 104 -3.88 12.37 -1.16
C ASN A 104 -3.90 13.38 0.00
N ASP A 105 -3.72 14.66 -0.31
CA ASP A 105 -3.63 15.75 0.66
C ASP A 105 -4.56 16.94 0.33
N SER A 106 -5.44 16.79 -0.66
CA SER A 106 -6.30 17.86 -1.17
C SER A 106 -7.75 17.79 -0.70
N GLY A 107 -8.10 16.79 0.11
CA GLY A 107 -9.46 16.59 0.61
C GLY A 107 -9.83 17.53 1.77
N GLU A 108 -11.09 17.96 1.80
CA GLU A 108 -11.67 18.75 2.90
C GLU A 108 -12.12 17.88 4.10
N ASP A 109 -12.34 16.59 3.87
CA ASP A 109 -12.71 15.65 4.94
C ASP A 109 -11.52 15.48 5.88
N SER A 110 -11.71 15.80 7.16
CA SER A 110 -10.69 15.67 8.21
C SER A 110 -11.02 14.56 9.20
N THR A 111 -12.04 13.77 8.92
CA THR A 111 -12.49 12.66 9.77
C THR A 111 -11.69 11.40 9.50
N TYR A 112 -11.61 10.49 10.48
CA TYR A 112 -10.93 9.19 10.37
C TYR A 112 -11.96 8.07 10.19
N ARG A 113 -12.72 8.13 9.08
CA ARG A 113 -13.79 7.18 8.77
C ARG A 113 -13.35 6.19 7.69
N ASN A 114 -13.94 5.00 7.69
CA ASN A 114 -13.61 3.91 6.76
C ASN A 114 -13.86 4.24 5.28
N GLU A 115 -14.73 5.21 5.00
CA GLU A 115 -15.10 5.64 3.64
C GLU A 115 -14.52 7.02 3.30
N HIS A 116 -13.38 7.36 3.91
CA HIS A 116 -12.70 8.61 3.59
C HIS A 116 -12.31 8.63 2.09
N PRO A 117 -12.63 9.69 1.34
CA PRO A 117 -12.39 9.73 -0.11
C PRO A 117 -10.93 9.50 -0.50
N GLY A 118 -9.99 9.98 0.32
CA GLY A 118 -8.55 9.74 0.12
C GLY A 118 -8.16 8.27 0.25
N ASP A 119 -8.76 7.53 1.19
CA ASP A 119 -8.49 6.11 1.40
C ASP A 119 -9.02 5.30 0.20
N ILE A 120 -10.23 5.61 -0.26
CA ILE A 120 -10.83 4.99 -1.45
C ILE A 120 -10.01 5.29 -2.70
N THR A 121 -9.56 6.53 -2.89
CA THR A 121 -8.71 6.88 -4.05
C THR A 121 -7.41 6.08 -4.03
N ASN A 122 -6.75 6.00 -2.87
CA ASN A 122 -5.53 5.21 -2.70
C ASN A 122 -5.79 3.71 -2.96
N ALA A 123 -6.92 3.18 -2.50
CA ALA A 123 -7.35 1.81 -2.74
C ALA A 123 -7.58 1.49 -4.22
N LEU A 124 -8.22 2.39 -4.96
CA LEU A 124 -8.44 2.24 -6.40
C LEU A 124 -7.11 2.21 -7.15
N ILE A 125 -6.16 3.08 -6.79
CA ILE A 125 -4.81 3.06 -7.37
C ILE A 125 -4.15 1.72 -7.08
N GLY A 126 -4.16 1.25 -5.83
CA GLY A 126 -3.57 -0.04 -5.46
C GLY A 126 -4.15 -1.22 -6.25
N ARG A 127 -5.46 -1.23 -6.51
CA ARG A 127 -6.11 -2.21 -7.40
C ARG A 127 -5.55 -2.16 -8.82
N VAL A 128 -5.49 -0.96 -9.41
CA VAL A 128 -4.95 -0.76 -10.77
C VAL A 128 -3.49 -1.21 -10.86
N LEU A 129 -2.68 -0.98 -9.82
CA LEU A 129 -1.29 -1.48 -9.81
C LEU A 129 -1.27 -3.02 -9.89
N VAL A 130 -2.09 -3.71 -9.09
CA VAL A 130 -2.12 -5.18 -9.12
C VAL A 130 -2.61 -5.70 -10.46
N GLU A 131 -3.68 -5.12 -11.01
CA GLU A 131 -4.21 -5.50 -12.33
C GLU A 131 -3.18 -5.32 -13.44
N TYR A 132 -2.46 -4.18 -13.46
CA TYR A 132 -1.50 -3.87 -14.52
C TYR A 132 -0.23 -4.72 -14.46
N TRP A 133 0.27 -5.01 -13.25
CA TRP A 133 1.52 -5.75 -13.06
C TRP A 133 1.30 -7.23 -12.69
N TRP A 134 0.07 -7.74 -12.82
CA TRP A 134 -0.20 -9.15 -12.54
C TRP A 134 0.67 -10.05 -13.44
N PRO A 135 1.40 -11.02 -12.86
CA PRO A 135 2.22 -11.92 -13.67
C PRO A 135 1.36 -12.96 -14.39
N GLY A 136 1.56 -13.09 -15.69
CA GLY A 136 0.93 -14.15 -16.49
C GLY A 136 -0.50 -13.80 -16.93
N GLU A 137 -1.37 -14.82 -16.95
CA GLU A 137 -2.79 -14.64 -17.27
C GLU A 137 -3.52 -13.98 -16.09
N TRP A 138 -4.46 -13.08 -16.39
CA TRP A 138 -5.20 -12.35 -15.37
C TRP A 138 -6.15 -13.28 -14.60
N GLU A 139 -5.93 -13.42 -13.29
CA GLU A 139 -6.72 -14.27 -12.40
C GLU A 139 -7.36 -13.43 -11.27
N PRO A 140 -8.51 -12.76 -11.55
CA PRO A 140 -9.09 -11.78 -10.62
C PRO A 140 -9.43 -12.36 -9.24
N ASP A 141 -9.86 -13.62 -9.18
CA ASP A 141 -10.22 -14.30 -7.93
C ASP A 141 -9.02 -14.53 -6.99
N LEU A 142 -7.80 -14.52 -7.53
CA LEU A 142 -6.55 -14.60 -6.77
C LEU A 142 -5.90 -13.24 -6.53
N ALA A 143 -6.23 -12.25 -7.36
CA ALA A 143 -5.56 -10.95 -7.40
C ALA A 143 -6.25 -9.89 -6.54
N VAL A 144 -7.59 -9.81 -6.60
CA VAL A 144 -8.36 -8.70 -6.03
C VAL A 144 -9.60 -9.19 -5.28
N PHE A 145 -10.04 -8.40 -4.29
CA PHE A 145 -11.35 -8.61 -3.69
C PHE A 145 -12.43 -8.00 -4.58
N PRO A 146 -13.52 -8.75 -4.90
CA PRO A 146 -14.60 -8.22 -5.71
C PRO A 146 -15.31 -7.08 -4.97
N SER A 147 -15.71 -6.05 -5.71
CA SER A 147 -16.49 -4.94 -5.17
C SER A 147 -17.43 -4.43 -6.23
N PRO A 148 -18.76 -4.63 -6.08
CA PRO A 148 -19.72 -4.24 -7.11
C PRO A 148 -19.67 -2.74 -7.44
N TYR A 149 -19.25 -1.91 -6.49
CA TYR A 149 -19.08 -0.47 -6.69
C TYR A 149 -17.83 -0.13 -7.51
N VAL A 150 -16.72 -0.82 -7.25
CA VAL A 150 -15.47 -0.60 -7.99
C VAL A 150 -15.57 -1.19 -9.39
N ASP A 151 -16.13 -2.39 -9.51
CA ASP A 151 -16.33 -3.06 -10.80
C ASP A 151 -17.23 -2.23 -11.72
N ALA A 152 -18.31 -1.66 -11.18
CA ALA A 152 -19.15 -0.73 -11.94
C ALA A 152 -18.44 0.58 -12.31
N LEU A 153 -17.55 1.09 -11.45
CA LEU A 153 -16.75 2.28 -11.76
C LEU A 153 -15.77 2.03 -12.89
N PHE A 154 -15.02 0.92 -12.84
CA PHE A 154 -14.02 0.55 -13.84
C PHE A 154 -14.68 0.30 -15.21
N ALA A 155 -15.79 -0.46 -15.22
CA ALA A 155 -16.58 -0.67 -16.44
C ALA A 155 -17.05 0.64 -17.08
N ARG A 156 -17.42 1.66 -16.29
CA ARG A 156 -17.80 2.99 -16.79
C ARG A 156 -16.61 3.80 -17.29
N ALA A 157 -15.42 3.58 -16.72
CA ALA A 157 -14.18 4.24 -17.12
C ALA A 157 -13.51 3.56 -18.34
N GLY A 158 -13.99 2.40 -18.77
CA GLY A 158 -13.36 1.60 -19.82
C GLY A 158 -12.07 0.91 -19.36
N LEU A 159 -12.00 0.61 -18.05
CA LEU A 159 -10.95 -0.18 -17.41
C LEU A 159 -11.46 -1.59 -17.14
#